data_AF-A0A2E3W4Y4-F1
#
_entry.id   AF-A0A2E3W4Y4-F1
#
_cell.length_a   1.000
_cell.length_b   1.000
_cell.length_c   1.000
_cell.angle_alpha   90.00
_cell.angle_beta   90.00
_cell.angle_gamma   90.00
#
_symmetry.space_group_name_H-M   'P 1'
#
loop_
_entity.id
_entity.type
_entity.pdbx_description
1 polymer ?
#
loop_
_entity_poly.entity_id
_entity_poly.type
_entity_poly.pdbx_seq_one_letter_code
_entity_poly.pdbx_strand_id
1 'polypeptide(L)'
;MRVSFLFLILLTSSCAYFINNFDPNRLSQEISTYKPSNKKLYCETNSEVQLVNSNKASQRAFSTFLNKTKLKLSFADKAVLWSLAQMNLRPDLASPTSKLQIFIKTNKGFDYFHFYSKEKEAYPYTYGLSYILKKYNSRHSLLKLANALDKNFPNVFTVNKELEVFLSENKKAIAANPLFEKKYMRADETLKENEKVPRVDLSYLIKSLPRSNAKVEVSESLFEYKTEANMVASCNYDMKLYSNSIYLIHDDFIKSHLFGFKNKEGSFLASATQRKAKISPVGKSIFFKGESQTRSAAFCSFKSPVDDKKNLWFVSSDSRDPGQHIYHIMVYGIKSSSSPNEVSELIAFSRHLFLEDPTRLIFESNRSSKQQLDGLLKLNLPIYNARKLGKVWAMYKDKNDHNLIIDDRTDGQITCGK
;
A
#
# COMPACT_ATOMS: atom_id res chain seq x y z
N MET A 1 -36.57 24.79 -36.51
CA MET A 1 -35.24 24.17 -36.69
C MET A 1 -34.11 24.69 -35.77
N ARG A 2 -34.37 25.52 -34.73
CA ARG A 2 -33.29 26.00 -33.81
C ARG A 2 -33.18 25.25 -32.48
N VAL A 3 -34.23 24.55 -32.04
CA VAL A 3 -34.24 23.78 -30.77
C VAL A 3 -33.45 22.47 -30.87
N SER A 4 -33.37 21.88 -32.07
CA SER A 4 -32.68 20.60 -32.29
C SER A 4 -31.14 20.71 -32.22
N PHE A 5 -30.58 21.89 -32.51
CA PHE A 5 -29.13 22.11 -32.48
C PHE A 5 -28.59 22.28 -31.04
N LEU A 6 -29.36 22.91 -30.14
CA LEU A 6 -28.99 23.07 -28.74
C LEU A 6 -29.00 21.75 -27.97
N PHE A 7 -29.96 20.86 -28.28
CA PHE A 7 -30.01 19.51 -27.70
C PHE A 7 -28.82 18.65 -28.16
N LEU A 8 -28.37 18.81 -29.41
CA LEU A 8 -27.18 18.13 -29.93
C LEU A 8 -25.89 18.57 -29.22
N ILE A 9 -25.75 19.86 -28.90
CA ILE A 9 -24.60 20.40 -28.16
C ILE A 9 -24.58 19.91 -26.71
N LEU A 10 -25.74 19.80 -26.05
CA LEU A 10 -25.84 19.25 -24.69
C LEU A 10 -25.51 17.75 -24.64
N LEU A 11 -25.88 16.99 -25.68
CA LEU A 11 -25.54 15.56 -25.78
C LEU A 11 -24.06 15.32 -26.09
N THR A 12 -23.41 16.16 -26.91
CA THR A 12 -21.97 16.01 -27.21
C THR A 12 -21.05 16.51 -26.08
N SER A 13 -21.45 17.54 -25.34
CA SER A 13 -20.74 18.03 -24.15
C SER A 13 -20.84 17.07 -22.97
N SER A 14 -21.95 16.34 -22.84
CA SER A 14 -22.11 15.23 -21.89
C SER A 14 -21.04 14.15 -22.08
N CYS A 15 -20.82 13.69 -23.32
CA CYS A 15 -19.79 12.69 -23.61
C CYS A 15 -18.36 13.24 -23.39
N ALA A 16 -18.10 14.50 -23.72
CA ALA A 16 -16.79 15.13 -23.50
C ALA A 16 -16.48 15.31 -22.00
N TYR A 17 -17.48 15.68 -21.19
CA TYR A 17 -17.36 15.72 -19.73
C TYR A 17 -17.16 14.33 -19.12
N PHE A 18 -17.80 13.30 -19.70
CA PHE A 18 -17.62 11.91 -19.30
C PHE A 18 -16.20 11.41 -19.61
N ILE A 19 -15.65 11.76 -20.78
CA ILE A 19 -14.27 11.41 -21.19
C ILE A 19 -13.23 12.14 -20.34
N ASN A 20 -13.45 13.41 -20.00
CA ASN A 20 -12.54 14.17 -19.15
C ASN A 20 -12.49 13.71 -17.67
N ASN A 21 -13.48 12.91 -17.23
CA ASN A 21 -13.49 12.27 -15.92
C ASN A 21 -12.89 10.85 -15.93
N PHE A 22 -12.54 10.31 -17.10
CA PHE A 22 -11.72 9.10 -17.17
C PHE A 22 -10.27 9.46 -16.94
N ASP A 23 -9.61 8.77 -15.99
CA ASP A 23 -8.17 8.88 -15.73
C ASP A 23 -7.41 8.60 -17.05
N PRO A 24 -6.90 9.63 -17.75
CA PRO A 24 -6.38 9.50 -19.12
C PRO A 24 -5.11 8.64 -19.18
N ASN A 25 -4.52 8.30 -18.03
CA ASN A 25 -3.33 7.48 -17.93
C ASN A 25 -3.60 5.97 -17.73
N ARG A 26 -4.86 5.55 -17.59
CA ARG A 26 -5.20 4.15 -17.22
C ARG A 26 -5.95 3.35 -18.25
N LEU A 27 -6.83 3.97 -19.05
CA LEU A 27 -7.46 3.31 -20.18
C LEU A 27 -6.72 3.71 -21.46
N SER A 28 -5.73 2.92 -21.87
CA SER A 28 -5.07 3.12 -23.17
C SER A 28 -5.68 2.20 -24.22
N GLN A 29 -6.05 2.75 -25.37
CA GLN A 29 -6.42 1.97 -26.55
C GLN A 29 -5.20 1.28 -27.19
N GLU A 30 -3.98 1.75 -26.90
CA GLU A 30 -2.76 1.15 -27.44
C GLU A 30 -2.33 -0.09 -26.66
N ILE A 31 -2.30 -1.23 -27.35
CA ILE A 31 -1.71 -2.49 -26.89
C ILE A 31 -0.20 -2.37 -27.07
N SER A 32 0.51 -1.76 -26.12
CA SER A 32 1.98 -1.84 -26.10
C SER A 32 2.39 -3.22 -25.56
N THR A 33 3.28 -3.94 -26.26
CA THR A 33 3.90 -5.16 -25.73
C THR A 33 4.61 -4.85 -24.42
N TYR A 34 4.24 -5.52 -23.32
CA TYR A 34 4.94 -5.38 -22.04
C TYR A 34 6.42 -5.72 -22.20
N LYS A 35 7.27 -4.79 -21.78
CA LYS A 35 8.69 -5.03 -21.59
C LYS A 35 8.90 -5.39 -20.12
N PRO A 36 9.47 -6.57 -19.81
CA PRO A 36 9.81 -6.94 -18.45
C PRO A 36 10.62 -5.84 -17.77
N SER A 37 10.25 -5.50 -16.55
CA SER A 37 10.97 -4.50 -15.78
C SER A 37 12.35 -5.05 -15.35
N ASN A 38 13.41 -4.30 -15.62
CA ASN A 38 14.78 -4.62 -15.13
C ASN A 38 14.97 -4.33 -13.63
N LYS A 39 13.87 -4.09 -12.91
CA LYS A 39 13.87 -3.72 -11.51
C LYS A 39 14.08 -4.95 -10.65
N LYS A 40 14.93 -4.84 -9.63
CA LYS A 40 15.07 -5.89 -8.62
C LYS A 40 13.78 -5.98 -7.79
N LEU A 41 13.11 -7.14 -7.82
CA LEU A 41 11.81 -7.36 -7.17
C LEU A 41 11.90 -8.07 -5.82
N TYR A 42 12.98 -8.81 -5.59
CA TYR A 42 13.26 -9.51 -4.35
C TYR A 42 14.79 -9.60 -4.14
N CYS A 43 15.22 -10.07 -2.97
CA CYS A 43 16.64 -10.29 -2.68
C CYS A 43 17.03 -11.75 -2.91
N GLU A 44 18.30 -11.99 -3.24
CA GLU A 44 18.82 -13.36 -3.27
C GLU A 44 18.91 -13.95 -1.84
N THR A 45 18.91 -15.27 -1.75
CA THR A 45 18.73 -16.14 -0.56
C THR A 45 19.54 -15.76 0.69
N ASN A 46 20.62 -14.99 0.55
CA ASN A 46 21.55 -14.64 1.63
C ASN A 46 21.34 -13.24 2.24
N SER A 47 20.30 -12.50 1.86
CA SER A 47 20.08 -11.17 2.43
C SER A 47 19.50 -11.24 3.84
N GLU A 48 20.30 -10.85 4.83
CA GLU A 48 19.90 -10.84 6.23
C GLU A 48 18.86 -9.76 6.53
N VAL A 49 18.89 -8.64 5.82
CA VAL A 49 17.99 -7.50 6.03
C VAL A 49 17.39 -7.04 4.71
N GLN A 50 16.06 -6.88 4.68
CA GLN A 50 15.36 -6.34 3.52
C GLN A 50 14.45 -5.19 3.94
N LEU A 51 14.48 -4.12 3.16
CA LEU A 51 13.64 -2.94 3.35
C LEU A 51 12.91 -2.63 2.06
N VAL A 52 11.59 -2.43 2.16
CA VAL A 52 10.75 -2.08 1.01
C VAL A 52 9.89 -0.85 1.33
N ASN A 53 9.92 0.12 0.41
CA ASN A 53 9.05 1.30 0.30
C ASN A 53 9.36 1.99 -1.04
N SER A 54 8.75 3.14 -1.37
CA SER A 54 9.01 3.85 -2.63
C SER A 54 10.35 4.62 -2.72
N ASN A 55 11.18 4.67 -1.67
CA ASN A 55 12.36 5.55 -1.64
C ASN A 55 13.63 4.83 -1.17
N LYS A 56 14.51 4.49 -2.13
CA LYS A 56 15.78 3.77 -1.87
C LYS A 56 16.76 4.52 -0.95
N ALA A 57 16.76 5.86 -0.97
CA ALA A 57 17.61 6.65 -0.08
C ALA A 57 17.17 6.49 1.39
N SER A 58 15.87 6.50 1.66
CA SER A 58 15.29 6.25 2.99
C SER A 58 15.60 4.85 3.50
N GLN A 59 15.61 3.83 2.62
CA GLN A 59 15.98 2.46 2.98
C GLN A 59 17.45 2.39 3.43
N ARG A 60 18.37 2.95 2.62
CA ARG A 60 19.80 3.00 2.95
C ARG A 60 20.07 3.79 4.24
N ALA A 61 19.39 4.92 4.42
CA ALA A 61 19.49 5.72 5.63
C ALA A 61 19.00 4.95 6.85
N PHE A 62 17.95 4.15 6.72
CA PHE A 62 17.43 3.31 7.80
C PHE A 62 18.37 2.16 8.15
N SER A 63 18.92 1.44 7.17
CA SER A 63 19.98 0.45 7.43
C SER A 63 21.17 1.09 8.16
N THR A 64 21.62 2.26 7.71
CA THR A 64 22.71 3.00 8.35
C THR A 64 22.37 3.38 9.80
N PHE A 65 21.15 3.86 10.03
CA PHE A 65 20.65 4.20 11.36
C PHE A 65 20.61 2.97 12.28
N LEU A 66 20.12 1.83 11.81
CA LEU A 66 20.08 0.59 12.59
C LEU A 66 21.48 0.09 12.96
N ASN A 67 22.48 0.27 12.09
CA ASN A 67 23.86 -0.14 12.36
C ASN A 67 24.58 0.81 13.32
N LYS A 68 24.22 2.11 13.34
CA LYS A 68 24.88 3.12 14.17
C LYS A 68 24.21 3.35 15.52
N THR A 69 22.93 3.00 15.66
CA THR A 69 22.20 3.25 16.90
C THR A 69 22.73 2.38 18.04
N LYS A 70 22.94 3.00 19.20
CA LYS A 70 23.33 2.29 20.44
C LYS A 70 22.14 1.64 21.15
N LEU A 71 20.92 1.85 20.64
CA LEU A 71 19.71 1.27 21.24
C LEU A 71 19.65 -0.23 20.95
N LYS A 72 19.38 -1.03 21.98
CA LYS A 72 19.07 -2.45 21.84
C LYS A 72 17.62 -2.60 21.37
N LEU A 73 17.43 -2.64 20.06
CA LEU A 73 16.11 -2.69 19.42
C LEU A 73 15.66 -4.13 19.19
N SER A 74 14.46 -4.47 19.66
CA SER A 74 13.75 -5.68 19.23
C SER A 74 13.24 -5.56 17.79
N PHE A 75 12.78 -6.66 17.20
CA PHE A 75 12.16 -6.61 15.87
C PHE A 75 10.95 -5.66 15.82
N ALA A 76 10.09 -5.70 16.85
CA ALA A 76 8.94 -4.80 16.94
C ALA A 76 9.36 -3.33 17.01
N ASP A 77 10.45 -3.02 17.72
CA ASP A 77 11.00 -1.65 17.75
C ASP A 77 11.46 -1.20 16.36
N LYS A 78 12.15 -2.08 15.62
CA LYS A 78 12.62 -1.80 14.26
C LYS A 78 11.43 -1.58 13.30
N ALA A 79 10.40 -2.41 13.40
CA ALA A 79 9.17 -2.25 12.61
C ALA A 79 8.45 -0.92 12.91
N VAL A 80 8.36 -0.53 14.19
CA VAL A 80 7.76 0.73 14.61
C VAL A 80 8.59 1.93 14.16
N LEU A 81 9.92 1.88 14.30
CA LEU A 81 10.83 2.91 13.79
C LEU A 81 10.71 3.07 12.26
N TRP A 82 10.60 1.95 11.52
CA TRP A 82 10.42 2.00 10.07
C TRP A 82 9.08 2.62 9.68
N SER A 83 8.02 2.31 10.43
CA SER A 83 6.68 2.90 10.26
C SER A 83 6.69 4.41 10.52
N LEU A 84 7.34 4.85 11.60
CA LEU A 84 7.54 6.28 11.89
C LEU A 84 8.25 7.01 10.74
N ALA A 85 9.29 6.39 10.16
CA ALA A 85 10.00 6.96 9.01
C ALA A 85 9.09 7.11 7.78
N GLN A 86 8.12 6.20 7.58
CA GLN A 86 7.18 6.29 6.45
C GLN A 86 6.25 7.49 6.52
N MET A 87 5.97 8.02 7.71
CA MET A 87 5.13 9.20 7.85
C MET A 87 5.72 10.37 7.05
N ASN A 88 7.03 10.61 7.18
CA ASN A 88 7.71 11.67 6.41
C ASN A 88 7.73 11.41 4.89
N LEU A 89 7.69 10.15 4.46
CA LEU A 89 7.71 9.81 3.04
C LEU A 89 6.35 10.04 2.36
N ARG A 90 5.26 9.71 3.06
CA ARG A 90 3.87 9.84 2.56
C ARG A 90 2.99 10.59 3.54
N PRO A 91 3.20 11.90 3.74
CA PRO A 91 2.40 12.68 4.69
C PRO A 91 0.92 12.78 4.32
N ASP A 92 0.58 12.44 3.08
CA ASP A 92 -0.76 12.34 2.51
C ASP A 92 -1.47 11.00 2.79
N LEU A 93 -0.74 9.91 3.08
CA LEU A 93 -1.30 8.57 3.35
C LEU A 93 -0.90 7.94 4.69
N ALA A 94 0.21 8.38 5.27
CA ALA A 94 0.80 7.93 6.53
C ALA A 94 0.86 9.10 7.52
N SER A 95 -0.31 9.65 7.85
CA SER A 95 -0.50 10.68 8.87
C SER A 95 -0.90 10.04 10.21
N PRO A 96 -0.86 10.79 11.33
CA PRO A 96 -1.42 10.32 12.59
C PRO A 96 -2.89 9.86 12.48
N THR A 97 -3.68 10.51 11.62
CA THR A 97 -5.10 10.21 11.40
C THR A 97 -5.35 9.04 10.45
N SER A 98 -4.30 8.50 9.82
CA SER A 98 -4.43 7.39 8.89
C SER A 98 -4.76 6.08 9.61
N LYS A 99 -5.45 5.21 8.88
CA LYS A 99 -5.55 3.79 9.22
C LYS A 99 -4.19 3.13 9.05
N LEU A 100 -3.90 2.15 9.91
CA LEU A 100 -2.70 1.32 9.82
C LEU A 100 -3.08 -0.17 9.86
N GLN A 101 -2.65 -0.91 8.84
CA GLN A 101 -2.76 -2.37 8.78
C GLN A 101 -1.38 -3.00 8.78
N ILE A 102 -1.15 -4.04 9.57
CA ILE A 102 0.16 -4.64 9.77
C ILE A 102 0.03 -6.17 9.84
N PHE A 103 0.84 -6.88 9.05
CA PHE A 103 1.30 -8.22 9.37
C PHE A 103 2.67 -8.14 10.03
N ILE A 104 2.83 -8.85 11.15
CA ILE A 104 4.09 -8.97 11.85
C ILE A 104 4.32 -10.42 12.29
N LYS A 105 5.48 -10.97 11.94
CA LYS A 105 5.95 -12.28 12.40
C LYS A 105 7.25 -12.09 13.16
N THR A 106 7.27 -12.62 14.37
CA THR A 106 8.48 -12.76 15.17
C THR A 106 8.61 -14.21 15.64
N ASN A 107 9.60 -14.48 16.47
CA ASN A 107 9.67 -15.72 17.25
C ASN A 107 8.45 -15.93 18.18
N LYS A 108 7.77 -14.86 18.61
CA LYS A 108 6.60 -14.95 19.51
C LYS A 108 5.32 -15.42 18.81
N GLY A 109 5.22 -15.24 17.49
CA GLY A 109 3.95 -15.46 16.80
C GLY A 109 3.83 -14.67 15.51
N PHE A 110 2.69 -14.89 14.85
CA PHE A 110 2.22 -14.11 13.71
C PHE A 110 0.97 -13.36 14.17
N ASP A 111 0.95 -12.05 13.97
CA ASP A 111 -0.21 -11.23 14.28
C ASP A 111 -0.60 -10.37 13.08
N TYR A 112 -1.90 -10.14 12.95
CA TYR A 112 -2.49 -9.12 12.10
C TYR A 112 -3.09 -8.04 12.99
N PHE A 113 -2.83 -6.78 12.66
CA PHE A 113 -3.47 -5.64 13.30
C PHE A 113 -4.07 -4.71 12.28
N HIS A 114 -5.27 -4.22 12.57
CA HIS A 114 -5.97 -3.20 11.81
C HIS A 114 -6.47 -2.11 12.76
N PHE A 115 -5.79 -0.96 12.72
CA PHE A 115 -6.08 0.21 13.54
C PHE A 115 -6.83 1.24 12.71
N TYR A 116 -8.03 1.61 13.14
CA TYR A 116 -8.85 2.63 12.49
C TYR A 116 -9.75 3.33 13.50
N SER A 117 -10.42 4.41 13.10
CA SER A 117 -11.47 5.03 13.91
C SER A 117 -12.62 5.47 13.03
N LYS A 118 -13.81 5.45 13.59
CA LYS A 118 -15.03 6.02 12.97
C LYS A 118 -15.15 7.52 13.25
N GLU A 119 -14.31 8.06 14.13
CA GLU A 119 -14.36 9.44 14.58
C GLU A 119 -13.30 10.30 13.89
N LYS A 120 -13.59 11.60 13.70
CA LYS A 120 -12.77 12.52 12.89
C LYS A 120 -11.48 13.02 13.58
N GLU A 121 -11.40 12.91 14.90
CA GLU A 121 -10.28 13.42 15.71
C GLU A 121 -9.46 12.31 16.37
N ALA A 122 -9.41 11.12 15.78
CA ALA A 122 -8.62 10.01 16.30
C ALA A 122 -7.24 9.93 15.64
N TYR A 123 -6.29 9.26 16.30
CA TYR A 123 -4.93 9.02 15.77
C TYR A 123 -4.59 7.52 15.67
N PRO A 124 -5.26 6.74 14.80
CA PRO A 124 -5.10 5.29 14.76
C PRO A 124 -3.67 4.85 14.41
N TYR A 125 -2.97 5.61 13.57
CA TYR A 125 -1.61 5.27 13.17
C TYR A 125 -0.66 5.29 14.37
N THR A 126 -0.59 6.41 15.09
CA THR A 126 0.32 6.55 16.25
C THR A 126 -0.13 5.72 17.45
N TYR A 127 -1.44 5.55 17.64
CA TYR A 127 -2.00 4.61 18.62
C TYR A 127 -1.53 3.18 18.30
N GLY A 128 -1.68 2.73 17.05
CA GLY A 128 -1.30 1.39 16.61
C GLY A 128 0.18 1.08 16.81
N LEU A 129 1.05 2.05 16.54
CA LEU A 129 2.48 1.91 16.84
C LEU A 129 2.76 1.74 18.35
N SER A 130 2.07 2.51 19.19
CA SER A 130 2.18 2.36 20.66
C SER A 130 1.63 1.02 21.14
N TYR A 131 0.53 0.57 20.54
CA TYR A 131 -0.09 -0.73 20.82
C TYR A 131 0.86 -1.88 20.51
N ILE A 132 1.54 -1.85 19.35
CA ILE A 132 2.52 -2.87 18.95
C ILE A 132 3.69 -2.93 19.94
N LEU A 133 4.24 -1.78 20.34
CA LEU A 133 5.32 -1.74 21.34
C LEU A 133 4.88 -2.39 22.65
N LYS A 134 3.63 -2.15 23.09
CA LYS A 134 3.06 -2.77 24.29
C LYS A 134 2.87 -4.28 24.12
N LYS A 135 2.21 -4.73 23.04
CA LYS A 135 1.96 -6.15 22.74
C LYS A 135 3.25 -6.97 22.72
N TYR A 136 4.33 -6.40 22.20
CA TYR A 136 5.62 -7.07 22.09
C TYR A 136 6.56 -6.83 23.28
N ASN A 137 6.10 -6.19 24.36
CA ASN A 137 6.87 -5.87 25.57
C ASN A 137 8.16 -5.10 25.27
N SER A 138 8.08 -4.09 24.41
CA SER A 138 9.22 -3.22 24.12
C SER A 138 9.70 -2.49 25.38
N ARG A 139 11.02 -2.30 25.49
CA ARG A 139 11.67 -1.46 26.51
C ARG A 139 11.66 0.03 26.15
N HIS A 140 11.07 0.39 25.02
CA HIS A 140 11.11 1.74 24.47
C HIS A 140 9.68 2.24 24.25
N SER A 141 9.40 3.45 24.71
CA SER A 141 8.16 4.15 24.37
C SER A 141 8.22 4.64 22.92
N LEU A 142 7.06 4.85 22.31
CA LEU A 142 6.96 5.44 20.97
C LEU A 142 7.72 6.77 20.90
N LEU A 143 7.59 7.60 21.94
CA LEU A 143 8.30 8.87 22.05
C LEU A 143 9.83 8.69 22.09
N LYS A 144 10.36 7.68 22.79
CA LYS A 144 11.80 7.41 22.83
C LYS A 144 12.32 7.01 21.44
N LEU A 145 11.56 6.18 20.72
CA LEU A 145 11.91 5.78 19.35
C LEU A 145 11.85 6.96 18.37
N ALA A 146 10.83 7.80 18.47
CA ALA A 146 10.72 9.01 17.66
C ALA A 146 11.91 9.97 17.89
N ASN A 147 12.26 10.26 19.14
CA ASN A 147 13.44 11.06 19.48
C ASN A 147 14.74 10.48 18.89
N ALA A 148 14.86 9.14 18.83
CA ALA A 148 16.03 8.50 18.26
C ALA A 148 16.12 8.74 16.74
N LEU A 149 14.99 8.69 16.03
CA LEU A 149 14.93 9.06 14.60
C LEU A 149 15.21 10.55 14.40
N ASP A 150 14.60 11.43 15.18
CA ASP A 150 14.78 12.88 15.03
C ASP A 150 16.25 13.31 15.18
N LYS A 151 16.99 12.67 16.09
CA LYS A 151 18.41 12.97 16.32
C LYS A 151 19.36 12.35 15.29
N ASN A 152 19.08 11.13 14.81
CA ASN A 152 20.09 10.33 14.11
C ASN A 152 19.72 9.94 12.67
N PHE A 153 18.46 10.14 12.25
CA PHE A 153 18.03 9.83 10.89
C PHE A 153 18.24 11.06 9.98
N PRO A 154 18.92 10.93 8.82
CA PRO A 154 19.14 12.06 7.92
C PRO A 154 17.86 12.43 7.16
N ASN A 155 17.72 13.69 6.73
CA ASN A 155 16.60 14.10 5.89
C ASN A 155 16.84 13.67 4.43
N VAL A 156 16.36 12.48 4.08
CA VAL A 156 16.55 11.86 2.75
C VAL A 156 15.23 11.64 2.00
N PHE A 157 14.11 12.10 2.54
CA PHE A 157 12.80 11.89 1.95
C PHE A 157 12.61 12.84 0.76
N THR A 158 12.20 12.26 -0.37
CA THR A 158 11.85 13.01 -1.59
C THR A 158 10.44 12.67 -2.01
N VAL A 159 9.80 13.63 -2.70
CA VAL A 159 8.48 13.48 -3.29
C VAL A 159 8.55 12.37 -4.33
N ASN A 160 7.69 11.37 -4.20
CA ASN A 160 7.50 10.34 -5.23
C ASN A 160 6.37 10.74 -6.18
N LYS A 161 6.19 9.98 -7.26
CA LYS A 161 5.19 10.31 -8.27
C LYS A 161 3.76 10.39 -7.72
N GLU A 162 3.40 9.49 -6.80
CA GLU A 162 2.06 9.48 -6.19
C GLU A 162 1.81 10.72 -5.32
N LEU A 163 2.81 11.17 -4.54
CA LEU A 163 2.69 12.39 -3.75
C LEU A 163 2.67 13.64 -4.64
N GLU A 164 3.46 13.70 -5.72
CA GLU A 164 3.40 14.79 -6.69
C GLU A 164 1.98 14.95 -7.25
N VAL A 165 1.36 13.85 -7.67
CA VAL A 165 -0.02 13.85 -8.19
C VAL A 165 -0.98 14.40 -7.14
N PHE A 166 -0.89 13.91 -5.90
CA PHE A 166 -1.72 14.41 -4.79
C PHE A 166 -1.54 15.92 -4.56
N LEU A 167 -0.29 16.42 -4.54
CA LEU A 167 0.00 17.83 -4.34
C LEU A 167 -0.56 18.67 -5.49
N SER A 168 -0.37 18.23 -6.74
CA SER A 168 -0.86 18.93 -7.93
C SER A 168 -2.38 19.01 -7.97
N GLU A 169 -3.09 17.90 -7.67
CA GLU A 169 -4.55 17.85 -7.58
C GLU A 169 -5.10 18.82 -6.53
N ASN A 170 -4.33 19.09 -5.47
CA ASN A 170 -4.73 19.93 -4.35
C ASN A 170 -4.05 21.31 -4.32
N LYS A 171 -3.38 21.72 -5.41
CA LYS A 171 -2.57 22.96 -5.50
C LYS A 171 -3.27 24.20 -4.92
N LYS A 172 -4.52 24.46 -5.35
CA LYS A 172 -5.29 25.64 -4.90
C LYS A 172 -5.54 25.64 -3.39
N ALA A 173 -5.91 24.50 -2.84
CA ALA A 173 -6.19 24.37 -1.42
C ALA A 173 -4.90 24.41 -0.57
N ILE A 174 -3.79 23.91 -1.11
CA ILE A 174 -2.46 24.02 -0.48
C ILE A 174 -2.02 25.49 -0.41
N ALA A 175 -2.17 26.24 -1.51
CA ALA A 175 -1.85 27.67 -1.57
C ALA A 175 -2.68 28.49 -0.57
N ALA A 176 -3.92 28.10 -0.31
CA ALA A 176 -4.78 28.77 0.66
C ALA A 176 -4.40 28.51 2.13
N ASN A 177 -3.50 27.56 2.42
CA ASN A 177 -3.07 27.22 3.77
C ASN A 177 -1.62 27.67 3.99
N PRO A 178 -1.35 28.70 4.83
CA PRO A 178 0.01 29.27 4.96
C PRO A 178 1.09 28.28 5.40
N LEU A 179 0.72 27.27 6.21
CA LEU A 179 1.66 26.24 6.63
C LEU A 179 2.02 25.32 5.46
N PHE A 180 1.02 24.88 4.70
CA PHE A 180 1.26 23.97 3.58
C PHE A 180 1.84 24.67 2.37
N GLU A 181 1.45 25.90 2.06
CA GLU A 181 2.08 26.75 1.05
C GLU A 181 3.60 26.84 1.30
N LYS A 182 3.99 27.25 2.52
CA LYS A 182 5.41 27.34 2.90
C LYS A 182 6.18 26.01 2.76
N LYS A 183 5.50 24.88 2.96
CA LYS A 183 6.12 23.55 3.05
C LYS A 183 6.13 22.81 1.71
N TYR A 184 5.08 22.96 0.91
CA TYR A 184 4.81 22.20 -0.30
C TYR A 184 4.78 23.03 -1.58
N MET A 185 4.98 24.34 -1.51
CA MET A 185 5.07 25.21 -2.69
C MET A 185 6.44 25.87 -2.86
N ARG A 186 6.77 26.14 -4.11
CA ARG A 186 7.92 26.91 -4.58
C ARG A 186 7.39 27.91 -5.60
N ALA A 187 7.34 29.18 -5.21
CA ALA A 187 6.58 30.19 -5.92
C ALA A 187 5.12 29.71 -6.13
N ASP A 188 4.69 29.59 -7.38
CA ASP A 188 3.35 29.17 -7.76
C ASP A 188 3.24 27.66 -8.04
N GLU A 189 4.30 26.86 -7.89
CA GLU A 189 4.27 25.43 -8.16
C GLU A 189 4.30 24.57 -6.87
N THR A 190 3.67 23.41 -6.92
CA THR A 190 3.79 22.38 -5.86
C THR A 190 5.03 21.55 -6.06
N LEU A 191 5.59 21.00 -4.98
CA LEU A 191 6.76 20.12 -5.06
C LEU A 191 6.55 18.96 -6.06
N LYS A 192 7.57 18.73 -6.88
CA LYS A 192 7.67 17.74 -7.95
C LYS A 192 8.45 16.51 -7.51
N GLU A 193 8.34 15.43 -8.28
CA GLU A 193 9.10 14.21 -8.05
C GLU A 193 10.61 14.50 -7.86
N ASN A 194 11.22 13.82 -6.90
CA ASN A 194 12.62 13.98 -6.46
C ASN A 194 12.95 15.26 -5.67
N GLU A 195 12.01 16.21 -5.50
CA GLU A 195 12.21 17.31 -4.57
C GLU A 195 12.13 16.86 -3.11
N LYS A 196 12.81 17.54 -2.18
CA LYS A 196 12.85 17.14 -0.77
C LYS A 196 11.51 17.37 -0.09
N VAL A 197 11.00 16.34 0.58
CA VAL A 197 9.87 16.49 1.50
C VAL A 197 10.37 17.19 2.76
N PRO A 198 9.63 18.17 3.31
CA PRO A 198 9.98 18.77 4.58
C PRO A 198 10.07 17.73 5.69
N ARG A 199 11.07 17.85 6.56
CA ARG A 199 11.18 16.97 7.74
C ARG A 199 10.25 17.43 8.85
N VAL A 200 9.62 16.48 9.53
CA VAL A 200 8.92 16.71 10.81
C VAL A 200 9.75 16.21 11.97
N ASP A 201 9.71 16.94 13.09
CA ASP A 201 10.11 16.44 14.41
C ASP A 201 9.00 15.52 14.93
N LEU A 202 9.21 14.21 14.80
CA LEU A 202 8.22 13.20 15.15
C LEU A 202 7.97 13.14 16.66
N SER A 203 9.00 13.41 17.46
CA SER A 203 8.91 13.44 18.91
C SER A 203 8.02 14.59 19.38
N TYR A 204 8.17 15.77 18.77
CA TYR A 204 7.30 16.92 19.01
C TYR A 204 5.88 16.62 18.55
N LEU A 205 5.70 16.06 17.35
CA LEU A 205 4.39 15.64 16.86
C LEU A 205 3.69 14.75 17.90
N ILE A 206 4.30 13.64 18.29
CA ILE A 206 3.72 12.66 19.22
C ILE A 206 3.36 13.31 20.57
N LYS A 207 4.20 14.20 21.09
CA LYS A 207 3.90 14.96 22.33
C LYS A 207 2.75 15.94 22.16
N SER A 208 2.66 16.57 21.00
CA SER A 208 1.71 17.66 20.70
C SER A 208 0.35 17.17 20.21
N LEU A 209 0.22 15.89 19.84
CA LEU A 209 -1.07 15.32 19.50
C LEU A 209 -2.01 15.49 20.71
N PRO A 210 -3.17 16.13 20.53
CA PRO A 210 -4.10 16.33 21.64
C PRO A 210 -4.53 14.97 22.17
N ARG A 211 -4.78 14.91 23.48
CA ARG A 211 -5.45 13.74 24.06
C ARG A 211 -6.83 13.66 23.44
N SER A 212 -6.99 12.69 22.54
CA SER A 212 -8.27 12.46 21.90
C SER A 212 -9.08 11.49 22.76
N ASN A 213 -10.32 11.86 23.05
CA ASN A 213 -11.31 10.94 23.61
C ASN A 213 -11.86 10.00 22.53
N ALA A 214 -11.51 10.23 21.26
CA ALA A 214 -12.01 9.45 20.14
C ALA A 214 -11.51 8.01 20.20
N LYS A 215 -12.43 7.06 20.05
CA LYS A 215 -12.10 5.66 20.17
C LYS A 215 -11.35 5.18 18.93
N VAL A 216 -10.19 4.57 19.14
CA VAL A 216 -9.48 3.79 18.12
C VAL A 216 -9.92 2.34 18.24
N GLU A 217 -10.42 1.78 17.14
CA GLU A 217 -10.77 0.37 17.03
C GLU A 217 -9.53 -0.43 16.61
N VAL A 218 -9.35 -1.60 17.25
CA VAL A 218 -8.30 -2.57 16.93
C VAL A 218 -8.97 -3.86 16.49
N SER A 219 -8.78 -4.24 15.24
CA SER A 219 -9.23 -5.54 14.73
C SER A 219 -8.03 -6.43 14.45
N GLU A 220 -8.05 -7.63 15.03
CA GLU A 220 -7.05 -8.69 14.82
C GLU A 220 -7.63 -9.85 14.00
N SER A 221 -8.90 -9.76 13.62
CA SER A 221 -9.65 -10.84 13.00
C SER A 221 -9.28 -11.04 11.53
N LEU A 222 -9.11 -12.31 11.16
CA LEU A 222 -8.96 -12.76 9.78
C LEU A 222 -10.02 -13.84 9.51
N PHE A 223 -10.68 -13.76 8.37
CA PHE A 223 -11.55 -14.80 7.85
C PHE A 223 -10.71 -15.93 7.28
N GLU A 224 -11.01 -17.15 7.72
CA GLU A 224 -10.36 -18.35 7.19
C GLU A 224 -11.11 -18.90 5.98
N TYR A 225 -10.34 -19.31 4.97
CA TYR A 225 -10.84 -19.95 3.76
C TYR A 225 -9.94 -21.14 3.42
N LYS A 226 -10.53 -22.33 3.32
CA LYS A 226 -9.83 -23.54 2.87
C LYS A 226 -9.84 -23.57 1.35
N THR A 227 -8.66 -23.54 0.76
CA THR A 227 -8.50 -23.65 -0.69
C THR A 227 -8.62 -25.10 -1.14
N GLU A 228 -8.91 -25.32 -2.42
CA GLU A 228 -9.05 -26.66 -3.00
C GLU A 228 -7.79 -27.54 -2.93
N ALA A 229 -6.60 -27.00 -2.64
CA ALA A 229 -5.41 -27.82 -2.38
C ALA A 229 -4.93 -27.69 -0.95
N ASN A 230 -5.88 -27.69 -0.03
CA ASN A 230 -5.68 -27.79 1.41
C ASN A 230 -4.93 -26.61 2.04
N MET A 231 -4.43 -25.61 1.31
CA MET A 231 -3.91 -24.40 1.96
C MET A 231 -5.02 -23.66 2.69
N VAL A 232 -4.67 -23.12 3.86
CA VAL A 232 -5.55 -22.26 4.65
C VAL A 232 -5.15 -20.82 4.39
N ALA A 233 -6.06 -20.07 3.78
CA ALA A 233 -5.95 -18.63 3.66
C ALA A 233 -6.60 -17.96 4.87
N SER A 234 -5.95 -16.96 5.46
CA SER A 234 -6.49 -16.13 6.54
C SER A 234 -6.41 -14.68 6.08
N CYS A 235 -7.56 -14.05 5.82
CA CYS A 235 -7.67 -12.77 5.14
C CYS A 235 -8.48 -11.73 5.91
N ASN A 236 -8.21 -10.45 5.74
CA ASN A 236 -9.01 -9.38 6.37
C ASN A 236 -10.33 -9.10 5.63
N TYR A 237 -10.72 -9.98 4.72
CA TYR A 237 -11.98 -10.00 3.96
C TYR A 237 -12.38 -11.46 3.75
N ASP A 238 -13.66 -11.69 3.46
CA ASP A 238 -14.17 -13.04 3.21
C ASP A 238 -13.93 -13.47 1.76
N MET A 239 -13.02 -14.43 1.56
CA MET A 239 -12.74 -15.01 0.23
C MET A 239 -13.93 -15.77 -0.36
N LYS A 240 -14.89 -16.23 0.45
CA LYS A 240 -16.07 -16.97 -0.04
C LYS A 240 -16.94 -16.13 -0.97
N LEU A 241 -16.89 -14.80 -0.83
CA LEU A 241 -17.59 -13.88 -1.73
C LEU A 241 -17.14 -14.12 -3.17
N TYR A 242 -15.83 -14.18 -3.41
CA TYR A 242 -15.28 -14.36 -4.75
C TYR A 242 -15.51 -15.76 -5.33
N SER A 243 -15.47 -16.81 -4.51
CA SER A 243 -15.83 -18.16 -4.98
C SER A 243 -17.30 -18.28 -5.39
N ASN A 244 -18.15 -17.40 -4.86
CA ASN A 244 -19.56 -17.29 -5.23
C ASN A 244 -19.80 -16.20 -6.28
N SER A 245 -18.75 -15.68 -6.92
CA SER A 245 -18.82 -14.60 -7.92
C SER A 245 -19.51 -13.33 -7.42
N ILE A 246 -19.27 -12.95 -6.16
CA ILE A 246 -19.71 -11.69 -5.55
C ILE A 246 -18.51 -10.76 -5.46
N TYR A 247 -18.48 -9.71 -6.29
CA TYR A 247 -17.36 -8.76 -6.37
C TYR A 247 -17.68 -7.44 -5.66
N LEU A 248 -16.80 -7.03 -4.72
CA LEU A 248 -17.02 -5.85 -3.88
C LEU A 248 -16.42 -4.59 -4.51
N ILE A 249 -16.84 -4.26 -5.73
CA ILE A 249 -16.31 -3.12 -6.47
C ILE A 249 -16.66 -1.80 -5.77
N HIS A 250 -15.65 -1.05 -5.37
CA HIS A 250 -15.83 0.27 -4.74
C HIS A 250 -15.85 1.40 -5.75
N ASP A 251 -16.51 2.51 -5.45
CA ASP A 251 -16.48 3.71 -6.32
C ASP A 251 -15.06 4.27 -6.45
N ASP A 252 -14.37 4.39 -5.32
CA ASP A 252 -13.00 4.90 -5.25
C ASP A 252 -11.97 3.77 -5.19
N PHE A 253 -10.79 4.05 -5.73
CA PHE A 253 -9.61 3.22 -5.52
C PHE A 253 -9.16 3.24 -4.05
N ILE A 254 -8.86 2.06 -3.52
CA ILE A 254 -8.21 1.92 -2.22
C ILE A 254 -6.71 2.21 -2.40
N LYS A 255 -6.34 3.49 -2.40
CA LYS A 255 -4.95 3.94 -2.49
C LYS A 255 -4.24 3.74 -1.15
N SER A 256 -3.10 3.07 -1.14
CA SER A 256 -2.36 2.80 0.10
C SER A 256 -0.85 2.95 -0.05
N HIS A 257 -0.20 3.44 1.00
CA HIS A 257 1.25 3.41 1.13
C HIS A 257 1.68 2.08 1.72
N LEU A 258 2.29 1.22 0.89
CA LEU A 258 2.84 -0.06 1.32
C LEU A 258 4.31 0.06 1.69
N PHE A 259 4.71 -0.63 2.76
CA PHE A 259 6.08 -0.66 3.23
C PHE A 259 6.33 -1.92 4.06
N GLY A 260 7.59 -2.32 4.18
CA GLY A 260 7.95 -3.57 4.84
C GLY A 260 9.40 -3.63 5.27
N PHE A 261 9.66 -4.56 6.17
CA PHE A 261 10.96 -4.82 6.76
C PHE A 261 11.09 -6.31 7.10
N LYS A 262 12.22 -6.91 6.76
CA LYS A 262 12.55 -8.27 7.14
C LYS A 262 13.97 -8.29 7.68
N ASN A 263 14.18 -9.05 8.74
CA ASN A 263 15.52 -9.46 9.15
C ASN A 263 15.54 -10.91 9.65
N LYS A 264 16.62 -11.35 10.30
CA LYS A 264 16.70 -12.68 10.94
C LYS A 264 15.69 -12.89 12.08
N GLU A 265 15.28 -11.83 12.77
CA GLU A 265 14.40 -11.88 13.94
C GLU A 265 12.92 -11.96 13.53
N GLY A 266 12.55 -11.50 12.33
CA GLY A 266 11.16 -11.44 11.91
C GLY A 266 10.92 -10.81 10.54
N SER A 267 9.63 -10.71 10.20
CA SER A 267 9.11 -10.06 9.00
C SER A 267 7.91 -9.18 9.29
N PHE A 268 7.81 -8.09 8.53
CA PHE A 268 6.82 -7.05 8.71
C PHE A 268 6.39 -6.52 7.33
N LEU A 269 5.07 -6.47 7.10
CA LEU A 269 4.44 -5.81 5.97
C LEU A 269 3.30 -4.94 6.47
N ALA A 270 3.21 -3.72 5.98
CA ALA A 270 2.24 -2.75 6.44
C ALA A 270 1.66 -1.90 5.32
N SER A 271 0.49 -1.36 5.61
CA SER A 271 -0.26 -0.45 4.75
C SER A 271 -0.78 0.72 5.56
N ALA A 272 -0.54 1.94 5.06
CA ALA A 272 -1.15 3.16 5.55
C ALA A 272 -2.17 3.68 4.53
N THR A 273 -3.37 4.01 5.01
CA THR A 273 -4.47 4.46 4.16
C THR A 273 -5.24 5.59 4.84
N GLN A 274 -5.63 6.60 4.07
CA GLN A 274 -6.67 7.55 4.46
C GLN A 274 -7.42 8.05 3.22
N ARG A 275 -8.69 8.42 3.40
CA ARG A 275 -9.52 9.05 2.34
C ARG A 275 -9.81 10.49 2.75
N LYS A 276 -10.21 11.30 1.76
CA LYS A 276 -10.60 12.70 1.96
C LYS A 276 -9.56 13.44 2.79
N ALA A 277 -8.28 13.32 2.41
CA ALA A 277 -7.23 14.09 3.02
C ALA A 277 -7.57 15.58 2.87
N LYS A 278 -8.10 16.18 3.94
CA LYS A 278 -8.41 17.60 4.00
C LYS A 278 -7.09 18.33 3.99
N ILE A 279 -7.07 19.47 3.29
CA ILE A 279 -5.93 20.40 3.30
C ILE A 279 -5.96 21.21 4.61
N SER A 280 -5.90 20.47 5.72
CA SER A 280 -5.77 20.95 7.09
C SER A 280 -4.67 20.14 7.79
N PRO A 281 -3.76 20.79 8.53
CA PRO A 281 -2.66 20.10 9.19
C PRO A 281 -3.13 19.32 10.42
N VAL A 282 -2.41 18.24 10.73
CA VAL A 282 -2.51 17.61 12.06
C VAL A 282 -1.62 18.39 13.03
N GLY A 283 -2.24 19.21 13.88
CA GLY A 283 -1.51 20.15 14.74
C GLY A 283 -0.73 21.19 13.91
N LYS A 284 0.54 21.43 14.26
CA LYS A 284 1.46 22.33 13.51
C LYS A 284 2.42 21.56 12.59
N SER A 285 1.98 20.46 12.00
CA SER A 285 2.81 19.57 11.20
C SER A 285 2.50 19.63 9.69
N ILE A 286 3.30 18.91 8.90
CA ILE A 286 3.09 18.80 7.44
C ILE A 286 2.04 17.74 7.07
N PHE A 287 1.53 16.98 8.04
CA PHE A 287 0.64 15.86 7.77
C PHE A 287 -0.75 16.35 7.37
N PHE A 288 -1.28 15.79 6.29
CA PHE A 288 -2.65 16.03 5.86
C PHE A 288 -3.60 15.20 6.71
N LYS A 289 -4.59 15.87 7.30
CA LYS A 289 -5.63 15.22 8.08
C LYS A 289 -6.59 14.46 7.16
N GLY A 290 -6.87 13.19 7.45
CA GLY A 290 -7.79 12.37 6.66
C GLY A 290 -8.77 11.59 7.52
N GLU A 291 -9.60 10.80 6.84
CA GLU A 291 -10.52 9.84 7.47
C GLU A 291 -9.88 8.44 7.43
N SER A 292 -9.90 7.73 8.56
CA SER A 292 -9.44 6.34 8.66
C SER A 292 -10.57 5.31 8.49
N GLN A 293 -11.84 5.73 8.56
CA GLN A 293 -12.98 4.86 8.26
C GLN A 293 -13.18 4.71 6.75
N THR A 294 -12.25 4.02 6.13
CA THR A 294 -12.24 3.76 4.69
C THR A 294 -12.22 2.27 4.43
N ARG A 295 -12.43 1.87 3.17
CA ARG A 295 -12.07 0.51 2.77
C ARG A 295 -10.56 0.31 2.93
N SER A 296 -10.19 -0.93 3.22
CA SER A 296 -8.85 -1.33 3.63
C SER A 296 -8.11 -1.99 2.48
N ALA A 297 -6.77 -1.95 2.51
CA ALA A 297 -5.98 -2.82 1.67
C ALA A 297 -6.30 -4.29 2.01
N ALA A 298 -6.23 -5.16 1.01
CA ALA A 298 -6.47 -6.59 1.17
C ALA A 298 -5.20 -7.24 1.72
N PHE A 299 -5.32 -7.94 2.85
CA PHE A 299 -4.24 -8.65 3.54
C PHE A 299 -4.63 -10.11 3.65
N CYS A 300 -3.78 -11.02 3.19
CA CYS A 300 -3.97 -12.45 3.32
C CYS A 300 -2.67 -13.17 3.66
N SER A 301 -2.72 -14.09 4.61
CA SER A 301 -1.68 -15.09 4.82
C SER A 301 -2.14 -16.45 4.33
N PHE A 302 -1.27 -17.18 3.65
CA PHE A 302 -1.49 -18.54 3.18
C PHE A 302 -0.51 -19.47 3.87
N LYS A 303 -1.05 -20.54 4.47
CA LYS A 303 -0.26 -21.58 5.13
C LYS A 303 -0.55 -22.92 4.47
N SER A 304 0.51 -23.68 4.20
CA SER A 304 0.38 -25.08 3.78
C SER A 304 0.22 -25.96 5.03
N PRO A 305 -0.78 -26.86 5.08
CA PRO A 305 -0.84 -27.88 6.14
C PRO A 305 0.26 -28.93 6.00
N VAL A 306 0.81 -29.09 4.80
CA VAL A 306 1.83 -30.11 4.49
C VAL A 306 3.25 -29.60 4.78
N ASP A 307 3.47 -28.28 4.63
CA ASP A 307 4.75 -27.63 4.95
C ASP A 307 4.50 -26.41 5.84
N ASP A 308 4.59 -26.64 7.15
CA ASP A 308 4.42 -25.63 8.19
C ASP A 308 5.42 -24.47 8.09
N LYS A 309 6.56 -24.69 7.41
CA LYS A 309 7.59 -23.68 7.17
C LYS A 309 7.27 -22.80 5.97
N LYS A 310 6.40 -23.26 5.06
CA LYS A 310 5.94 -22.47 3.90
C LYS A 310 4.83 -21.50 4.32
N ASN A 311 5.15 -20.22 4.29
CA ASN A 311 4.22 -19.14 4.62
C ASN A 311 4.31 -18.03 3.57
N LEU A 312 3.16 -17.58 3.12
CA LEU A 312 3.01 -16.60 2.07
C LEU A 312 2.08 -15.49 2.53
N TRP A 313 2.52 -14.25 2.48
CA TRP A 313 1.65 -13.09 2.71
C TRP A 313 1.46 -12.33 1.42
N PHE A 314 0.25 -11.83 1.21
CA PHE A 314 -0.05 -10.90 0.14
C PHE A 314 -0.75 -9.67 0.70
N VAL A 315 -0.34 -8.51 0.21
CA VAL A 315 -0.95 -7.23 0.49
C VAL A 315 -1.29 -6.54 -0.84
N SER A 316 -2.57 -6.30 -1.08
CA SER A 316 -3.04 -5.64 -2.31
C SER A 316 -3.72 -4.30 -2.03
N SER A 317 -3.46 -3.33 -2.91
CA SER A 317 -4.03 -1.97 -2.89
C SER A 317 -3.99 -1.35 -4.28
N ASP A 318 -4.32 -0.06 -4.39
CA ASP A 318 -4.47 0.73 -5.61
C ASP A 318 -5.50 0.13 -6.60
N SER A 319 -6.51 -0.55 -6.07
CA SER A 319 -7.60 -1.19 -6.81
C SER A 319 -8.95 -0.75 -6.26
N ARG A 320 -10.00 -0.87 -7.09
CA ARG A 320 -11.39 -0.76 -6.66
C ARG A 320 -11.86 -2.02 -5.91
N ASP A 321 -11.17 -3.15 -6.13
CA ASP A 321 -11.31 -4.40 -5.38
C ASP A 321 -9.94 -5.10 -5.28
N PRO A 322 -9.17 -4.86 -4.21
CA PRO A 322 -7.87 -5.50 -4.01
C PRO A 322 -7.99 -6.96 -3.53
N GLY A 323 -9.13 -7.38 -2.98
CA GLY A 323 -9.34 -8.76 -2.55
C GLY A 323 -9.42 -9.71 -3.74
N GLN A 324 -10.11 -9.28 -4.80
CA GLN A 324 -10.20 -9.99 -6.07
C GLN A 324 -8.81 -10.32 -6.66
N HIS A 325 -7.84 -9.40 -6.58
CA HIS A 325 -6.48 -9.65 -7.07
C HIS A 325 -5.78 -10.79 -6.33
N ILE A 326 -5.88 -10.83 -5.01
CA ILE A 326 -5.28 -11.90 -4.20
C ILE A 326 -6.02 -13.23 -4.42
N TYR A 327 -7.35 -13.19 -4.56
CA TYR A 327 -8.15 -14.36 -4.90
C TYR A 327 -7.72 -14.97 -6.25
N HIS A 328 -7.51 -14.16 -7.28
CA HIS A 328 -7.04 -14.64 -8.57
C HIS A 328 -5.62 -15.25 -8.50
N ILE A 329 -4.69 -14.62 -7.78
CA ILE A 329 -3.34 -15.20 -7.53
C ILE A 329 -3.45 -16.58 -6.87
N MET A 330 -4.39 -16.74 -5.94
CA MET A 330 -4.64 -18.02 -5.29
C MET A 330 -5.15 -19.08 -6.28
N VAL A 331 -6.12 -18.74 -7.12
CA VAL A 331 -6.67 -19.64 -8.15
C VAL A 331 -5.60 -20.02 -9.19
N TYR A 332 -4.71 -19.09 -9.55
CA TYR A 332 -3.66 -19.30 -10.55
C TYR A 332 -2.46 -20.13 -10.09
N GLY A 333 -2.49 -20.68 -8.88
CA GLY A 333 -1.52 -21.71 -8.49
C GLY A 333 -0.45 -21.24 -7.51
N ILE A 334 -0.80 -20.39 -6.54
CA ILE A 334 0.05 -20.15 -5.35
C ILE A 334 0.54 -21.46 -4.67
N LYS A 335 -0.16 -22.57 -4.90
CA LYS A 335 0.15 -23.94 -4.45
C LYS A 335 1.51 -24.41 -4.96
N SER A 336 1.81 -24.18 -6.24
CA SER A 336 3.05 -24.65 -6.89
C SER A 336 4.24 -23.76 -6.59
N SER A 337 4.03 -22.53 -6.10
CA SER A 337 5.08 -21.53 -5.90
C SER A 337 6.15 -22.02 -4.92
N SER A 338 7.28 -22.49 -5.45
CA SER A 338 8.35 -23.13 -4.68
C SER A 338 9.53 -22.20 -4.41
N SER A 339 9.50 -20.99 -4.98
CA SER A 339 10.59 -20.03 -4.88
C SER A 339 10.08 -18.58 -4.90
N PRO A 340 10.88 -17.61 -4.44
CA PRO A 340 10.52 -16.20 -4.58
C PRO A 340 10.37 -15.76 -6.04
N ASN A 341 11.11 -16.38 -6.97
CA ASN A 341 11.00 -16.09 -8.39
C ASN A 341 9.58 -16.42 -8.91
N GLU A 342 9.08 -17.61 -8.62
CA GLU A 342 7.73 -18.02 -9.02
C GLU A 342 6.65 -17.12 -8.38
N VAL A 343 6.83 -16.73 -7.12
CA VAL A 343 5.91 -15.78 -6.47
C VAL A 343 5.97 -14.41 -7.14
N SER A 344 7.17 -13.96 -7.52
CA SER A 344 7.38 -12.72 -8.27
C SER A 344 6.69 -12.76 -9.64
N GLU A 345 6.77 -13.88 -10.36
CA GLU A 345 6.08 -14.10 -11.63
C GLU A 345 4.56 -14.08 -11.46
N LEU A 346 4.02 -14.73 -10.42
CA LEU A 346 2.59 -14.69 -10.10
C LEU A 346 2.09 -13.28 -9.79
N ILE A 347 2.87 -12.49 -9.05
CA ILE A 347 2.53 -11.09 -8.77
C ILE A 347 2.62 -10.24 -10.04
N ALA A 348 3.59 -10.51 -10.91
CA ALA A 348 3.79 -9.78 -12.16
C ALA A 348 2.72 -10.12 -13.22
N PHE A 349 2.05 -11.27 -13.09
CA PHE A 349 1.02 -11.75 -13.99
C PHE A 349 -0.12 -10.74 -14.21
N SER A 350 -0.71 -10.73 -15.41
CA SER A 350 -1.77 -9.81 -15.80
C SER A 350 -2.97 -9.88 -14.87
N ARG A 351 -3.39 -8.72 -14.35
CA ARG A 351 -4.54 -8.62 -13.45
C ARG A 351 -5.82 -8.40 -14.21
N HIS A 352 -6.91 -8.72 -13.53
CA HIS A 352 -8.24 -8.51 -14.05
C HIS A 352 -9.24 -8.25 -12.93
N LEU A 353 -10.26 -7.45 -13.24
CA LEU A 353 -11.37 -7.13 -12.36
C LEU A 353 -12.67 -7.50 -13.08
N PHE A 354 -13.45 -8.39 -12.49
CA PHE A 354 -14.84 -8.61 -12.90
C PHE A 354 -15.71 -7.54 -12.29
N LEU A 355 -16.54 -6.91 -13.12
CA LEU A 355 -17.55 -5.97 -12.69
C LEU A 355 -18.92 -6.60 -12.93
N GLU A 356 -19.82 -6.45 -11.98
CA GLU A 356 -21.23 -6.84 -12.10
C GLU A 356 -22.07 -5.66 -12.62
N ASP A 357 -23.20 -5.97 -13.24
CA ASP A 357 -24.24 -5.03 -13.68
C ASP A 357 -23.78 -3.83 -14.55
N PRO A 358 -23.57 -4.01 -15.87
CA PRO A 358 -23.50 -5.27 -16.60
C PRO A 358 -22.17 -6.01 -16.38
N THR A 359 -22.20 -7.34 -16.50
CA THR A 359 -21.01 -8.20 -16.47
C THR A 359 -19.98 -7.76 -17.51
N ARG A 360 -18.80 -7.37 -17.04
CA ARG A 360 -17.68 -6.97 -17.89
C ARG A 360 -16.35 -7.22 -17.20
N LEU A 361 -15.29 -7.32 -17.98
CA LEU A 361 -13.93 -7.56 -17.51
C LEU A 361 -13.06 -6.34 -17.80
N ILE A 362 -12.38 -5.84 -16.78
CA ILE A 362 -11.24 -4.95 -16.99
C ILE A 362 -9.97 -5.79 -16.88
N PHE A 363 -9.06 -5.64 -17.83
CA PHE A 363 -7.92 -6.54 -17.99
C PHE A 363 -6.63 -5.78 -18.32
N GLU A 364 -5.49 -6.22 -17.76
CA GLU A 364 -4.16 -5.67 -18.09
C GLU A 364 -3.57 -6.33 -19.36
N SER A 365 -4.07 -5.95 -20.54
CA SER A 365 -3.74 -6.64 -21.80
C SER A 365 -2.27 -6.57 -22.17
N ASN A 366 -1.59 -5.48 -21.79
CA ASN A 366 -0.18 -5.26 -22.06
C ASN A 366 0.70 -6.38 -21.49
N ARG A 367 0.32 -6.97 -20.35
CA ARG A 367 1.08 -7.98 -19.59
C ARG A 367 0.70 -9.42 -19.91
N SER A 368 -0.06 -9.65 -20.97
CA SER A 368 -0.59 -10.96 -21.32
C SER A 368 -0.02 -11.48 -22.62
N SER A 369 0.04 -12.80 -22.74
CA SER A 369 0.34 -13.44 -24.01
C SER A 369 -0.87 -13.33 -24.96
N LYS A 370 -0.60 -13.41 -26.26
CA LYS A 370 -1.67 -13.44 -27.28
C LYS A 370 -2.66 -14.57 -27.03
N GLN A 371 -2.17 -15.76 -26.63
CA GLN A 371 -3.01 -16.91 -26.29
C GLN A 371 -3.95 -16.63 -25.12
N GLN A 372 -3.50 -15.91 -24.09
CA GLN A 372 -4.34 -15.52 -22.96
C GLN A 372 -5.43 -14.53 -23.41
N LEU A 373 -5.07 -13.55 -24.24
CA LEU A 373 -6.03 -12.60 -24.81
C LEU A 373 -7.07 -13.33 -25.68
N ASP A 374 -6.65 -14.23 -26.55
CA ASP A 374 -7.55 -15.03 -27.39
C ASP A 374 -8.47 -15.93 -26.55
N GLY A 375 -7.98 -16.46 -25.42
CA GLY A 375 -8.78 -17.19 -24.45
C GLY A 375 -9.84 -16.32 -23.78
N LEU A 376 -9.46 -15.10 -23.38
CA LEU A 376 -10.38 -14.15 -22.75
C LEU A 376 -11.44 -13.64 -23.73
N LEU A 377 -11.08 -13.37 -24.98
CA LEU A 377 -12.02 -12.92 -26.02
C LEU A 377 -13.13 -13.96 -26.30
N LYS A 378 -12.92 -15.24 -25.96
CA LYS A 378 -13.96 -16.28 -26.05
C LYS A 378 -15.02 -16.21 -24.94
N LEU A 379 -14.82 -15.41 -23.89
CA LEU A 379 -15.72 -15.34 -22.74
C LEU A 379 -17.05 -14.61 -23.03
N ASN A 380 -17.32 -14.19 -24.27
CA ASN A 380 -18.56 -13.52 -24.70
C ASN A 380 -19.02 -12.39 -23.76
N LEU A 381 -18.07 -11.65 -23.18
CA LEU A 381 -18.31 -10.52 -22.28
C LEU A 381 -17.48 -9.30 -22.72
N PRO A 382 -17.94 -8.06 -22.48
CA PRO A 382 -17.17 -6.86 -22.79
C PRO A 382 -15.84 -6.83 -22.03
N ILE A 383 -14.74 -6.65 -22.75
CA ILE A 383 -13.38 -6.57 -22.19
C ILE A 383 -12.81 -5.17 -22.42
N TYR A 384 -12.34 -4.55 -21.34
CA TYR A 384 -11.71 -3.23 -21.37
C TYR A 384 -10.25 -3.35 -20.94
N ASN A 385 -9.35 -2.74 -21.71
CA ASN A 385 -7.95 -2.70 -21.35
C ASN A 385 -7.67 -1.65 -20.27
N ALA A 386 -6.87 -2.00 -19.27
CA ALA A 386 -6.30 -1.08 -18.31
C ALA A 386 -4.78 -1.24 -18.22
N ARG A 387 -4.06 -0.13 -18.14
CA ARG A 387 -2.59 -0.14 -18.01
C ARG A 387 -2.12 -0.77 -16.69
N LYS A 388 -2.90 -0.57 -15.61
CA LYS A 388 -2.66 -1.07 -14.26
C LYS A 388 -3.99 -1.12 -13.47
N LEU A 389 -4.29 -2.26 -12.85
CA LEU A 389 -5.51 -2.48 -12.04
C LEU A 389 -5.28 -2.53 -10.53
N GLY A 390 -4.02 -2.53 -10.10
CA GLY A 390 -3.67 -2.55 -8.69
C GLY A 390 -2.20 -2.87 -8.48
N LYS A 391 -1.82 -3.05 -7.22
CA LYS A 391 -0.51 -3.56 -6.82
C LYS A 391 -0.66 -4.69 -5.81
N VAL A 392 0.28 -5.62 -5.82
CA VAL A 392 0.37 -6.71 -4.83
C VAL A 392 1.81 -6.87 -4.37
N TRP A 393 2.06 -6.71 -3.08
CA TRP A 393 3.37 -7.06 -2.49
C TRP A 393 3.24 -8.35 -1.69
N ALA A 394 4.33 -9.08 -1.55
CA ALA A 394 4.33 -10.33 -0.82
C ALA A 394 5.50 -10.48 0.14
N MET A 395 5.30 -11.39 1.10
CA MET A 395 6.37 -11.99 1.88
C MET A 395 6.32 -13.49 1.63
N TYR A 396 7.41 -14.05 1.12
CA TYR A 396 7.60 -15.47 0.91
C TYR A 396 8.56 -16.01 1.96
N LYS A 397 8.19 -17.12 2.59
CA LYS A 397 9.06 -17.87 3.47
C LYS A 397 8.89 -19.36 3.21
N ASP A 398 10.00 -20.07 3.12
CA ASP A 398 10.06 -21.53 3.18
C ASP A 398 11.24 -21.95 4.10
N LYS A 399 11.75 -23.17 3.92
CA LYS A 399 12.89 -23.68 4.70
C LYS A 399 14.21 -22.99 4.36
N ASN A 400 14.39 -22.61 3.10
CA ASN A 400 15.67 -22.17 2.55
C ASN A 400 15.71 -20.66 2.33
N ASP A 401 14.55 -20.02 2.30
CA ASP A 401 14.40 -18.67 1.80
C ASP A 401 13.33 -17.88 2.55
N HIS A 402 13.55 -16.57 2.58
CA HIS A 402 12.72 -15.63 3.30
C HIS A 402 12.86 -14.23 2.69
N ASN A 403 11.92 -13.87 1.82
CA ASN A 403 11.99 -12.66 0.99
C ASN A 403 10.73 -11.81 1.05
N LEU A 404 10.95 -10.50 1.05
CA LEU A 404 9.96 -9.54 0.60
C LEU A 404 10.03 -9.45 -0.93
N ILE A 405 8.86 -9.41 -1.56
CA ILE A 405 8.70 -9.38 -3.01
C ILE A 405 7.80 -8.20 -3.35
N ILE A 406 8.28 -7.32 -4.23
CA ILE A 406 7.56 -6.12 -4.65
C ILE A 406 7.03 -6.24 -6.08
N ASP A 407 5.94 -5.53 -6.34
CA ASP A 407 5.34 -5.41 -7.67
C ASP A 407 6.10 -4.41 -8.54
N ASP A 408 6.37 -4.77 -9.79
CA ASP A 408 7.06 -3.89 -10.73
C ASP A 408 6.16 -2.80 -11.32
N ARG A 409 4.83 -2.88 -11.12
CA ARG A 409 3.85 -1.83 -11.48
C ARG A 409 3.88 -0.60 -10.59
N THR A 410 4.75 -0.56 -9.59
CA THR A 410 4.82 0.53 -8.60
C THR A 410 6.20 1.16 -8.59
N ASP A 411 6.31 2.31 -7.93
CA ASP A 411 7.58 2.96 -7.62
C ASP A 411 8.34 2.26 -6.47
N GLY A 412 7.74 1.24 -5.82
CA GLY A 412 8.30 0.52 -4.69
C GLY A 412 9.70 -0.03 -4.96
N GLN A 413 10.68 0.21 -4.11
CA GLN A 413 12.05 -0.25 -4.25
C GLN A 413 12.36 -1.28 -3.16
N ILE A 414 13.34 -2.15 -3.39
CA ILE A 414 13.89 -3.03 -2.37
C ILE A 414 15.38 -2.79 -2.18
N THR A 415 15.81 -2.73 -0.92
CA THR A 415 17.22 -2.74 -0.53
C THR A 415 17.52 -4.03 0.21
N CYS A 416 18.57 -4.72 -0.25
CA CYS A 416 19.09 -5.93 0.34
C CYS A 416 20.35 -5.59 1.14
N GLY A 417 20.29 -5.75 2.45
CA GLY A 417 21.43 -5.68 3.36
C GLY A 417 22.03 -7.06 3.61
N LYS A 418 23.33 -7.07 3.87
CA LYS A 418 24.01 -8.18 4.56
C LYS A 418 23.89 -8.00 6.05
#